data_AF-A0A1C2DY31-F1
#
_entry.id   AF-A0A1C2DY31-F1
#
_cell.length_a   1.000
_cell.length_b   1.000
_cell.length_c   1.000
_cell.angle_alpha   90.00
_cell.angle_beta   90.00
_cell.angle_gamma   90.00
#
_symmetry.space_group_name_H-M   'P 1'
#
loop_
_entity.id
_entity.type
_entity.pdbx_description
1 polymer ?
#
loop_
_entity_poly.entity_id
_entity_poly.type
_entity_poly.pdbx_seq_one_letter_code
_entity_poly.pdbx_strand_id
1 'polypeptide(L)'
;MAKTVFHAKQDGAQFYLNTESSSPNSGHRNRYRLFKTENFGRDKAGWVQIGSMAGQALISIESEAERFEACALAFSGKRPHQYQDRERIRGTPGKWEGEAFPTRVTHSRDASVAPHEQNMTRQEEGHGRR
;
A
#
# COMPACT_ATOMS: atom_id res chain seq x y z
N MET A 1 -14.41 2.77 -10.12
CA MET A 1 -13.31 2.32 -11.01
C MET A 1 -12.45 3.53 -11.32
N ALA A 2 -11.13 3.45 -11.13
CA ALA A 2 -10.22 4.56 -11.42
C ALA A 2 -10.03 4.70 -12.93
N LYS A 3 -10.15 5.92 -13.46
CA LYS A 3 -9.99 6.21 -14.90
C LYS A 3 -8.72 7.03 -15.10
N THR A 4 -7.88 6.64 -16.05
CA THR A 4 -6.75 7.47 -16.49
C THR A 4 -7.29 8.69 -17.23
N VAL A 5 -6.92 9.88 -16.76
CA VAL A 5 -7.32 11.16 -17.34
C VAL A 5 -6.34 11.55 -18.43
N PHE A 6 -5.05 11.49 -18.14
CA PHE A 6 -3.99 11.69 -19.10
C PHE A 6 -2.74 10.90 -18.71
N HIS A 7 -1.80 10.82 -19.66
CA HIS A 7 -0.41 10.48 -19.41
C HIS A 7 0.51 11.52 -20.04
N ALA A 8 1.73 11.64 -19.54
CA ALA A 8 2.79 12.48 -20.09
C ALA A 8 4.11 11.69 -20.03
N LYS A 9 4.88 11.71 -21.11
CA LYS A 9 6.14 10.95 -21.21
C LYS A 9 7.30 11.85 -21.64
N GLN A 10 8.46 11.60 -21.07
CA GLN A 10 9.70 12.26 -21.47
C GLN A 10 10.90 11.42 -21.00
N ASP A 11 11.90 11.25 -21.86
CA ASP A 11 13.20 10.61 -21.55
C ASP A 11 13.11 9.28 -20.77
N GLY A 12 12.15 8.43 -21.16
CA GLY A 12 11.95 7.12 -20.53
C GLY A 12 11.20 7.13 -19.19
N ALA A 13 10.85 8.30 -18.66
CA ALA A 13 9.94 8.48 -17.54
C ALA A 13 8.52 8.77 -18.03
N GLN A 14 7.52 8.29 -17.28
CA GLN A 14 6.11 8.50 -17.60
C GLN A 14 5.31 8.82 -16.35
N PHE A 15 4.38 9.76 -16.51
CA PHE A 15 3.39 10.10 -15.50
C PHE A 15 2.00 9.71 -15.96
N TYR A 16 1.18 9.21 -15.03
CA TYR A 16 -0.23 8.91 -15.27
C TYR A 16 -1.08 9.57 -14.20
N LEU A 17 -2.03 10.41 -14.60
CA LEU A 17 -3.00 10.99 -13.68
C LEU A 17 -4.31 10.21 -13.76
N ASN A 18 -4.70 9.57 -12.66
CA ASN A 18 -5.95 8.82 -12.58
C ASN A 18 -6.94 9.50 -11.64
N THR A 19 -8.23 9.40 -11.95
CA THR A 19 -9.28 9.72 -10.99
C THR A 19 -9.35 8.64 -9.91
N GLU A 20 -9.47 9.08 -8.65
CA GLU A 20 -9.83 8.18 -7.55
C GLU A 20 -11.36 8.10 -7.51
N SER A 21 -11.94 6.90 -7.65
CA SER A 21 -13.38 6.74 -7.40
C SER A 21 -13.61 6.86 -5.91
N SER A 22 -14.08 8.02 -5.47
CA SER A 22 -14.66 8.22 -4.15
C SER A 22 -15.82 7.24 -3.97
N SER A 23 -15.81 6.47 -2.89
CA SER A 23 -16.99 5.71 -2.46
C SER A 23 -18.20 6.65 -2.37
N PRO A 24 -19.43 6.18 -2.64
CA PRO A 24 -20.61 7.04 -2.78
C PRO A 24 -20.86 8.03 -1.64
N ASN A 25 -20.34 7.77 -0.44
CA ASN A 25 -20.55 8.57 0.78
C ASN A 25 -19.37 9.45 1.22
N SER A 26 -18.23 9.49 0.50
CA SER A 26 -17.18 10.46 0.85
C SER A 26 -17.41 11.76 0.10
N GLY A 27 -17.78 12.85 0.80
CA GLY A 27 -18.00 14.19 0.24
C GLY A 27 -16.81 14.84 -0.49
N HIS A 28 -15.71 14.11 -0.70
CA HIS A 28 -14.57 14.56 -1.50
C HIS A 28 -14.71 14.11 -2.94
N ARG A 29 -15.36 14.95 -3.75
CA ARG A 29 -15.46 14.77 -5.20
C ARG A 29 -14.13 15.18 -5.84
N ASN A 30 -13.56 14.29 -6.67
CA ASN A 30 -12.42 14.53 -7.57
C ASN A 30 -11.01 14.54 -6.96
N ARG A 31 -10.64 13.53 -6.16
CA ARG A 31 -9.23 13.30 -5.83
C ARG A 31 -8.55 12.55 -6.98
N TYR A 32 -7.30 12.91 -7.26
CA TYR A 32 -6.50 12.27 -8.29
C TYR A 32 -5.32 11.53 -7.67
N ARG A 33 -4.79 10.55 -8.40
CA ARG A 33 -3.52 9.90 -8.10
C ARG A 33 -2.59 10.10 -9.29
N LEU A 34 -1.42 10.67 -9.01
CA LEU A 34 -0.35 10.82 -9.99
C LEU A 34 0.65 9.69 -9.77
N PHE A 35 0.77 8.81 -10.76
CA PHE A 35 1.70 7.70 -10.79
C PHE A 35 2.93 8.11 -11.58
N LYS A 36 4.11 7.64 -11.16
CA LYS A 36 5.36 7.78 -11.90
C LYS A 36 5.95 6.42 -12.21
N THR A 37 6.38 6.24 -13.44
CA THR A 37 7.25 5.14 -13.86
C THR A 37 8.51 5.66 -14.51
N GLU A 38 9.57 4.88 -14.43
CA GLU A 38 10.89 5.18 -14.98
C GLU A 38 11.40 3.97 -15.78
N ASN A 39 12.51 4.16 -16.49
CA ASN A 39 13.15 3.11 -17.28
C ASN A 39 12.18 2.40 -18.24
N PHE A 40 11.41 3.21 -18.99
CA PHE A 40 10.40 2.74 -19.95
C PHE A 40 9.30 1.89 -19.31
N GLY A 41 8.95 2.20 -18.05
CA GLY A 41 7.89 1.51 -17.33
C GLY A 41 8.35 0.30 -16.52
N ARG A 42 9.65 -0.01 -16.53
CA ARG A 42 10.21 -1.10 -15.71
C ARG A 42 10.12 -0.79 -14.23
N ASP A 43 10.41 0.45 -13.86
CA ASP A 43 10.46 0.86 -12.47
C ASP A 43 9.24 1.67 -12.09
N LYS A 44 8.51 1.21 -11.08
CA LYS A 44 7.33 1.89 -10.54
C LYS A 44 7.73 2.74 -9.35
N ALA A 45 8.14 3.98 -9.61
CA ALA A 45 8.59 4.93 -8.59
C ALA A 45 7.54 5.19 -7.49
N GLY A 46 6.26 4.99 -7.80
CA GLY A 46 5.17 5.05 -6.85
C GLY A 46 4.06 5.99 -7.30
N TRP A 47 3.29 6.50 -6.33
CA TRP A 47 2.20 7.43 -6.59
C TRP A 47 2.04 8.46 -5.49
N VAL A 48 1.48 9.61 -5.84
CA VAL A 48 1.11 10.67 -4.89
C VAL A 48 -0.35 11.05 -5.06
N GLN A 49 -1.01 11.44 -3.97
CA GLN A 49 -2.36 11.97 -4.03
C GLN A 49 -2.32 13.43 -4.49
N ILE A 50 -3.13 13.78 -5.49
CA ILE A 50 -3.29 15.13 -6.03
C ILE A 50 -4.71 15.61 -5.72
N GLY A 51 -4.82 16.80 -5.13
CA GLY A 51 -6.11 17.42 -4.82
C GLY A 51 -6.84 17.91 -6.08
N SER A 52 -8.13 18.19 -5.96
CA SER A 52 -9.00 18.49 -7.11
C SER A 52 -8.50 19.68 -7.94
N MET A 53 -8.13 20.79 -7.30
CA MET A 53 -7.64 22.00 -8.00
C MET A 53 -6.33 21.76 -8.73
N ALA A 54 -5.35 21.16 -8.05
CA ALA A 54 -4.06 20.84 -8.66
C ALA A 54 -4.20 19.84 -9.81
N GLY A 55 -5.11 18.86 -9.67
CA GLY A 55 -5.40 17.91 -10.75
C GLY A 55 -5.99 18.60 -11.98
N GLN A 56 -6.94 19.52 -11.79
CA GLN A 56 -7.49 20.31 -12.89
C GLN A 56 -6.44 21.20 -13.55
N ALA A 57 -5.59 21.87 -12.76
CA ALA A 57 -4.49 22.66 -13.29
C ALA A 57 -3.56 21.83 -14.19
N LEU A 58 -3.22 20.61 -13.78
CA LEU A 58 -2.41 19.69 -14.60
C LEU A 58 -3.14 19.24 -15.88
N ILE A 59 -4.46 19.05 -15.83
CA ILE A 59 -5.27 18.66 -16.99
C ILE A 59 -5.34 19.79 -18.03
N SER A 60 -5.40 21.04 -17.58
CA SER A 60 -5.52 22.22 -18.44
C SER A 60 -4.24 22.57 -19.22
N ILE A 61 -3.09 21.99 -18.89
CA ILE A 61 -1.84 22.24 -19.63
C ILE A 61 -1.89 21.49 -20.95
N GLU A 62 -1.84 22.19 -22.08
CA GLU A 62 -1.95 21.58 -23.42
C GLU A 62 -0.64 20.95 -23.91
N SER A 63 0.50 21.60 -23.63
CA SER A 63 1.83 21.13 -24.02
C SER A 63 2.24 19.90 -23.22
N GLU A 64 2.61 18.82 -23.90
CA GLU A 64 3.04 17.58 -23.24
C GLU A 64 4.30 17.79 -22.39
N ALA A 65 5.27 18.56 -22.89
CA ALA A 65 6.52 18.86 -22.16
C ALA A 65 6.25 19.69 -20.90
N GLU A 66 5.44 20.75 -21.00
CA GLU A 66 5.08 21.56 -19.83
C GLU A 66 4.26 20.75 -18.82
N ARG A 67 3.37 19.88 -19.30
CA ARG A 67 2.58 18.99 -18.45
C ARG A 67 3.47 17.99 -17.73
N PHE A 68 4.49 17.47 -18.41
CA PHE A 68 5.47 16.56 -17.81
C PHE A 68 6.25 17.25 -16.68
N GLU A 69 6.79 18.44 -16.93
CA GLU A 69 7.51 19.23 -15.92
C GLU A 69 6.61 19.56 -14.72
N ALA A 70 5.37 20.00 -14.95
CA ALA A 70 4.41 20.25 -13.89
C ALA A 70 4.09 18.99 -13.06
N CYS A 71 4.00 17.82 -13.71
CA CYS A 71 3.84 16.55 -13.02
C CYS A 71 5.09 16.19 -12.20
N ALA A 72 6.28 16.42 -12.73
CA ALA A 72 7.54 16.17 -12.03
C ALA A 72 7.66 17.02 -10.75
N LEU A 73 7.33 18.31 -10.83
CA LEU A 73 7.27 19.22 -9.69
C LEU A 73 6.21 18.78 -8.66
N ALA A 74 5.01 18.43 -9.11
CA ALA A 74 3.95 17.98 -8.23
C ALA A 74 4.28 16.65 -7.50
N PHE A 75 5.03 15.77 -8.17
CA PHE A 75 5.47 14.49 -7.63
C PHE A 75 6.62 14.65 -6.63
N SER A 76 7.64 15.45 -6.96
CA SER A 76 8.81 15.69 -6.09
C SER A 76 8.47 16.48 -4.83
N GLY A 77 7.47 17.36 -4.89
CA GLY A 77 6.97 18.10 -3.74
C GLY A 77 6.23 17.26 -2.70
N LYS A 78 6.05 15.96 -2.93
CA LYS A 78 5.34 15.03 -2.03
C LYS A 78 6.15 13.78 -1.81
N ARG A 79 5.91 13.10 -0.68
CA ARG A 79 6.49 11.77 -0.43
C ARG A 79 5.70 10.70 -1.19
N PRO A 80 6.28 10.01 -2.18
CA PRO A 80 5.55 9.01 -2.95
C PRO A 80 5.22 7.77 -2.12
N HIS A 81 4.03 7.23 -2.33
CA HIS A 81 3.66 5.90 -1.90
C HIS A 81 4.29 4.88 -2.86
N GLN A 82 5.31 4.18 -2.37
CA GLN A 82 5.97 3.13 -3.14
C GLN A 82 5.03 1.93 -3.33
N TYR A 83 5.18 1.26 -4.47
CA TYR A 83 4.57 -0.04 -4.66
C TYR A 83 5.28 -1.05 -3.77
N GLN A 84 4.54 -1.61 -2.82
CA GLN A 84 5.03 -2.76 -2.07
C GLN A 84 4.80 -4.00 -2.91
N ASP A 85 5.85 -4.79 -3.11
CA ASP A 85 5.72 -6.08 -3.75
C ASP A 85 4.79 -6.96 -2.92
N ARG A 86 3.73 -7.45 -3.55
CA ARG A 86 2.73 -8.32 -2.91
C ARG A 86 3.10 -9.80 -3.05
N GLU A 87 4.39 -10.09 -3.12
CA GLU A 87 4.90 -11.47 -3.24
C GLU A 87 4.54 -12.33 -2.01
N ARG A 88 4.21 -11.71 -0.88
CA ARG A 88 3.82 -12.45 0.32
C ARG A 88 2.31 -12.63 0.41
N ILE A 89 1.86 -13.87 0.16
CA ILE A 89 0.49 -14.32 0.49
C ILE A 89 0.26 -14.04 1.99
N ARG A 90 -0.75 -13.21 2.28
CA ARG A 90 -1.13 -12.82 3.65
C ARG A 90 -2.18 -13.79 4.19
N GLY A 91 -2.16 -14.04 5.50
CA GLY A 91 -3.12 -14.93 6.18
C GLY A 91 -2.53 -16.28 6.57
N THR A 92 -3.27 -17.01 7.41
CA THR A 92 -2.91 -18.37 7.83
C THR A 92 -2.95 -19.30 6.62
N PRO A 93 -1.93 -20.13 6.39
CA PRO A 93 -1.94 -21.08 5.30
C PRO A 93 -3.15 -22.01 5.35
N GLY A 94 -3.86 -22.15 4.23
CA GLY A 94 -4.98 -23.09 4.11
C GLY A 94 -4.50 -24.55 4.05
N LYS A 95 -5.37 -25.52 4.37
CA LYS A 95 -5.01 -26.96 4.34
C LYS A 95 -4.46 -27.42 2.98
N TRP A 96 -4.89 -26.81 1.89
CA TRP A 96 -4.44 -27.12 0.52
C TRP A 96 -3.11 -26.44 0.16
N GLU A 97 -2.72 -25.37 0.88
CA GLU A 97 -1.52 -24.58 0.54
C GLU A 97 -0.22 -25.28 0.93
N GLY A 98 -0.27 -26.34 1.75
CA GLY A 98 0.91 -27.12 2.12
C GLY A 98 1.49 -27.97 1.00
N GLU A 99 0.69 -28.33 -0.01
CA GLU A 99 1.14 -29.05 -1.20
C GLU A 99 1.61 -28.09 -2.31
N ALA A 100 0.92 -26.96 -2.47
CA ALA A 100 1.23 -25.97 -3.51
C ALA A 100 2.35 -24.98 -3.11
N PHE A 101 2.53 -24.71 -1.82
CA PHE A 101 3.52 -23.76 -1.28
C PHE A 101 4.22 -24.30 -0.02
N PRO A 102 5.10 -25.32 -0.16
CA PRO A 102 5.72 -26.01 0.97
C PRO A 102 6.50 -25.09 1.92
N THR A 103 7.07 -24.01 1.38
CA THR A 103 7.87 -23.01 2.12
C THR A 103 7.07 -22.19 3.15
N ARG A 104 5.73 -22.19 3.10
CA ARG A 104 4.89 -21.49 4.10
C ARG A 104 4.53 -22.37 5.31
N VAL A 105 4.64 -23.69 5.20
CA VAL A 105 4.29 -24.62 6.28
C VAL A 105 5.39 -24.70 7.35
N THR A 106 6.65 -24.51 6.94
CA THR A 106 7.82 -24.59 7.83
C THR A 106 7.86 -23.46 8.86
N HIS A 107 7.42 -22.25 8.51
CA HIS A 107 7.46 -21.09 9.41
C HIS A 107 6.29 -20.98 10.39
N SER A 108 5.24 -21.80 10.26
CA SER A 108 4.08 -21.74 11.17
C SER A 108 4.24 -22.65 12.40
N ARG A 109 5.22 -23.57 12.41
CA ARG A 109 5.41 -24.52 13.52
C ARG A 109 6.32 -24.04 14.65
N ASP A 110 7.16 -23.03 14.42
CA ASP A 110 8.11 -22.52 15.44
C ASP A 110 7.57 -21.36 16.29
N ALA A 111 6.35 -20.87 16.03
CA ALA A 111 5.76 -19.77 16.79
C ALA A 111 4.87 -20.22 17.97
N SER A 112 4.94 -21.47 18.40
CA SER A 112 4.09 -21.97 19.50
C SER A 112 4.77 -23.01 20.40
N VAL A 113 5.86 -22.64 21.06
CA VAL A 113 6.21 -23.22 22.36
C VAL A 113 6.87 -22.15 23.24
N ALA A 114 6.06 -21.32 23.88
CA ALA A 114 6.45 -20.75 25.16
C ALA A 114 5.95 -21.74 26.24
N PRO A 115 6.83 -22.38 27.03
CA PRO A 115 6.38 -23.18 28.15
C PRO A 115 5.83 -22.22 29.21
N HIS A 116 4.53 -22.32 29.47
CA HIS A 116 3.90 -21.70 30.62
C HIS A 116 4.38 -22.46 31.86
N GLU A 117 5.52 -22.04 32.41
CA GLU A 117 6.00 -22.53 33.70
C GLU A 117 5.09 -22.03 34.82
N GLN A 118 4.90 -22.95 35.75
CA GLN A 118 3.86 -22.99 36.76
C GLN A 118 4.06 -21.93 37.82
N ASN A 119 2.99 -21.26 38.26
CA ASN A 119 3.01 -20.59 39.55
C ASN A 119 2.20 -21.41 40.55
N MET A 120 2.95 -22.13 41.39
CA MET A 120 2.47 -22.80 42.58
C MET A 120 1.90 -21.74 43.55
N THR A 121 0.66 -21.89 43.98
CA THR A 121 0.35 -21.68 45.40
C THR A 121 -0.94 -22.40 45.79
N ARG A 122 -0.72 -23.56 46.41
CA ARG A 122 -1.67 -24.36 47.18
C ARG A 122 -2.14 -23.52 48.38
N GLN A 123 -3.43 -23.23 48.48
CA GLN A 123 -4.05 -22.72 49.72
C GLN A 123 -5.16 -23.68 50.17
N GLU A 124 -4.78 -24.53 51.11
CA GLU A 124 -5.56 -25.32 52.08
C GLU A 124 -4.51 -25.54 53.20
N GLU A 125 -4.70 -25.32 54.51
CA GLU A 125 -5.82 -25.25 55.46
C GLU A 125 -5.34 -24.31 56.61
N GLY A 126 -6.13 -23.62 57.45
CA GLY A 126 -6.98 -24.16 58.50
C GLY A 126 -6.51 -23.74 59.92
N HIS A 127 -7.41 -23.09 60.67
CA HIS A 127 -7.55 -23.05 62.15
C HIS A 127 -6.59 -22.26 63.07
N GLY A 128 -7.18 -21.45 63.97
CA GLY A 128 -6.55 -21.05 65.24
C GLY A 128 -7.26 -19.93 66.01
N ARG A 129 -8.08 -20.29 67.01
CA ARG A 129 -8.68 -19.40 68.01
C ARG A 129 -7.61 -18.65 68.83
N ARG A 130 -7.93 -17.42 69.25
CA ARG A 130 -7.94 -16.98 70.66
C ARG A 130 -8.66 -15.65 70.80
#